data_AF-A0A9E2MLB3-F1
#
_entry.id   AF-A0A9E2MLB3-F1
#
_cell.length_a   1.000
_cell.length_b   1.000
_cell.length_c   1.000
_cell.angle_alpha   90.00
_cell.angle_beta   90.00
_cell.angle_gamma   90.00
#
_symmetry.space_group_name_H-M   'P 1'
#
loop_
_entity.id
_entity.type
_entity.pdbx_description
1 polymer ?
#
loop_
_entity_poly.entity_id
_entity_poly.type
_entity_poly.pdbx_seq_one_letter_code
_entity_poly.pdbx_strand_id
1 'polypeptide(L)' 'MTKKAKATGIKTWPEDDRPREKLLKKGARALSNSELLAILLCTGTNGSSAIDIARKAMKKFGTFNE' A
#
# COMPACT_ATOMS: atom_id res chain seq x y z
N MET A 1 18.18 -17.78 1.47
CA MET A 1 18.44 -16.75 2.50
C MET A 1 17.60 -15.53 2.11
N THR A 2 16.57 -15.02 2.78
CA THR A 2 15.93 -15.18 4.10
C THR A 2 14.41 -14.90 3.95
N LYS A 3 13.60 -15.64 4.72
CA LYS A 3 12.13 -15.60 4.84
C LYS A 3 11.51 -14.18 4.90
N LYS A 4 10.30 -14.04 4.33
CA LYS A 4 9.12 -13.55 5.09
C LYS A 4 7.81 -13.98 4.43
N ALA A 5 7.30 -15.13 4.86
CA ALA A 5 5.88 -15.43 4.77
C ALA A 5 5.18 -14.64 5.89
N LYS A 6 4.43 -13.60 5.53
CA LYS A 6 3.24 -13.16 6.28
C LYS A 6 2.36 -12.29 5.38
N ALA A 7 1.65 -12.94 4.46
CA ALA A 7 0.47 -12.34 3.82
C ALA A 7 -0.73 -12.55 4.74
N THR A 8 -0.69 -11.96 5.94
CA THR A 8 -1.93 -11.58 6.61
C THR A 8 -2.36 -10.29 5.92
N GLY A 9 -3.37 -10.40 5.04
CA GLY A 9 -3.77 -9.29 4.16
C GLY A 9 -3.98 -7.98 4.93
N ILE A 10 -3.93 -6.86 4.24
CA ILE A 10 -4.13 -5.49 4.79
C ILE A 10 -5.37 -5.41 5.72
N LYS A 11 -6.35 -6.31 5.54
CA LYS A 11 -7.51 -6.54 6.42
C LYS A 11 -7.16 -6.86 7.89
N THR A 12 -5.93 -7.31 8.19
CA THR A 12 -5.49 -7.64 9.56
C THR A 12 -4.89 -6.45 10.30
N TRP A 13 -4.66 -5.34 9.60
CA TRP A 13 -4.15 -4.12 10.23
C TRP A 13 -5.23 -3.45 11.07
N PRO A 14 -4.85 -2.67 12.09
CA PRO A 14 -5.75 -1.75 12.76
C PRO A 14 -6.49 -0.90 11.73
N GLU A 15 -7.77 -0.61 11.99
CA GLU A 15 -8.59 0.16 11.04
C GLU A 15 -7.97 1.52 10.72
N ASP A 16 -7.28 2.15 11.66
CA ASP A 16 -6.62 3.44 11.43
C ASP A 16 -5.38 3.37 10.52
N ASP A 17 -4.77 2.19 10.39
CA ASP A 17 -3.61 1.94 9.52
C ASP A 17 -4.02 1.39 8.15
N ARG A 18 -5.26 0.92 7.99
CA ARG A 18 -5.75 0.45 6.70
C ARG A 18 -5.86 1.64 5.75
N PRO A 19 -5.22 1.60 4.57
CA PRO A 19 -5.13 2.77 3.71
C PRO A 19 -6.52 3.25 3.26
N ARG A 20 -7.49 2.36 3.01
CA ARG A 20 -8.88 2.77 2.67
C ARG A 20 -9.59 3.46 3.82
N GLU A 21 -9.52 2.89 5.02
CA GLU A 21 -10.17 3.45 6.21
C GLU A 21 -9.51 4.78 6.64
N LYS A 22 -8.18 4.83 6.57
CA LYS A 22 -7.38 6.05 6.80
C LYS A 22 -7.74 7.13 5.78
N LEU A 23 -7.96 6.77 4.51
CA LEU A 23 -8.43 7.69 3.47
C LEU A 23 -9.82 8.23 3.79
N LEU A 24 -10.75 7.38 4.25
CA LEU A 24 -12.09 7.80 4.65
C LEU A 24 -12.07 8.72 5.88
N LYS A 25 -11.24 8.43 6.88
CA LYS A 25 -11.17 9.20 8.14
C LYS A 25 -10.39 10.50 8.04
N LYS A 26 -9.23 10.48 7.38
CA LYS A 26 -8.23 11.57 7.42
C LYS A 26 -8.00 12.23 6.05
N GLY A 27 -8.59 11.69 4.98
CA GLY A 27 -8.42 12.19 3.62
C GLY A 27 -7.07 11.83 3.00
N ALA A 28 -6.93 12.12 1.69
CA ALA A 28 -5.77 11.70 0.90
C ALA A 28 -4.42 12.24 1.41
N ARG A 29 -4.43 13.42 2.04
CA ARG A 29 -3.21 14.10 2.55
C ARG A 29 -2.56 13.35 3.71
N ALA A 30 -3.29 12.48 4.40
CA ALA A 30 -2.75 11.67 5.49
C ALA A 30 -2.05 10.39 5.00
N LEU A 31 -2.12 10.09 3.70
CA LEU A 31 -1.56 8.90 3.08
C LEU A 31 -0.28 9.24 2.35
N SER A 32 0.68 8.32 2.42
CA SER A 32 1.88 8.35 1.60
C SER A 32 1.53 8.06 0.14
N ASN A 33 2.34 8.54 -0.80
CA ASN A 33 2.18 8.24 -2.23
C ASN A 33 2.09 6.73 -2.52
N SER A 34 2.84 5.90 -1.79
CA SER A 34 2.73 4.44 -1.89
C SER A 34 1.40 3.90 -1.36
N GLU A 35 0.82 4.49 -0.32
CA GLU A 35 -0.49 4.09 0.21
C GLU A 35 -1.61 4.48 -0.78
N LEU A 36 -1.54 5.69 -1.36
CA LEU A 36 -2.46 6.13 -2.41
C LEU A 36 -2.41 5.20 -3.63
N LEU A 37 -1.20 4.90 -4.12
CA LEU A 37 -1.02 3.98 -5.22
C LEU A 37 -1.50 2.56 -4.86
N ALA A 38 -1.29 2.10 -3.63
CA ALA A 38 -1.79 0.80 -3.19
C ALA A 38 -3.33 0.73 -3.17
N ILE A 39 -4.02 1.83 -2.87
CA ILE A 39 -5.49 1.90 -2.96
C ILE A 39 -5.93 1.75 -4.41
N LEU A 40 -5.27 2.45 -5.34
CA LEU A 40 -5.57 2.38 -6.78
C LEU A 40 -5.33 0.98 -7.36
N LEU A 41 -4.24 0.32 -6.94
CA LEU A 41 -3.94 -1.04 -7.38
C LEU A 41 -4.99 -2.05 -6.91
N CYS A 42 -5.67 -1.79 -5.78
CA CYS A 42 -6.78 -2.56 -5.21
C CYS A 42 -6.45 -4.00 -4.77
N THR A 43 -5.50 -4.65 -5.45
CA THR A 43 -5.07 -6.03 -5.23
C THR A 43 -3.54 -6.13 -5.18
N GLY A 44 -3.07 -7.13 -4.43
CA GLY A 44 -1.68 -7.56 -4.47
C GLY A 44 -1.47 -8.63 -5.55
N THR A 45 -0.22 -9.05 -5.72
CA THR A 45 0.15 -10.21 -6.54
C THR A 45 0.53 -11.38 -5.63
N ASN A 46 0.72 -12.58 -6.20
CA ASN A 46 1.13 -13.75 -5.44
C ASN A 46 2.42 -13.46 -4.63
N GLY A 47 2.27 -13.39 -3.30
CA GLY A 47 3.37 -13.12 -2.38
C GLY A 47 3.76 -11.65 -2.19
N SER A 48 3.00 -10.67 -2.69
CA SER A 48 3.25 -9.24 -2.44
C SER A 48 1.94 -8.47 -2.22
N SER A 49 1.87 -7.65 -1.18
CA SER A 49 0.68 -6.81 -0.95
C SER A 49 0.62 -5.65 -1.94
N ALA A 50 -0.55 -5.03 -2.10
CA ALA A 50 -0.70 -3.82 -2.91
C ALA A 50 0.27 -2.70 -2.44
N ILE A 51 0.57 -2.62 -1.14
CA ILE A 51 1.52 -1.67 -0.57
C ILE A 51 2.96 -2.01 -0.98
N ASP A 52 3.33 -3.30 -0.99
CA ASP A 52 4.66 -3.72 -1.44
C ASP A 52 4.87 -3.40 -2.92
N ILE A 53 3.85 -3.63 -3.74
CA ILE A 53 3.89 -3.33 -5.18
C ILE A 53 3.98 -1.83 -5.39
N ALA A 54 3.13 -1.04 -4.71
CA ALA A 54 3.17 0.40 -4.80
C ALA A 54 4.53 0.97 -4.36
N ARG A 55 5.12 0.44 -3.28
CA ARG A 55 6.46 0.85 -2.84
C ARG A 55 7.53 0.49 -3.87
N LYS A 56 7.46 -0.69 -4.49
CA LYS A 56 8.36 -1.08 -5.59
C LYS A 56 8.20 -0.17 -6.80
N ALA A 57 6.97 0.17 -7.17
CA ALA A 57 6.67 1.08 -8.27
C ALA A 57 7.23 2.49 -7.97
N MET A 58 6.97 3.04 -6.79
CA MET A 58 7.53 4.33 -6.36
C MET A 58 9.06 4.31 -6.35
N LYS A 59 9.70 3.20 -5.95
CA LYS A 59 11.16 3.08 -6.00
C LYS A 59 11.69 3.01 -7.44
N LYS A 60 10.95 2.40 -8.36
CA LYS A 60 11.34 2.20 -9.76
C LYS A 60 11.12 3.45 -10.61
N PHE A 61 10.00 4.14 -10.42
CA PHE A 61 9.57 5.28 -11.23
C PHE A 61 9.79 6.63 -10.54
N GLY A 62 10.02 6.64 -9.22
CA GLY A 62 10.34 7.85 -8.45
C GLY A 62 9.10 8.66 -8.11
N THR A 63 8.65 9.49 -9.05
CA THR A 63 7.55 10.44 -8.86
C THR A 63 6.49 10.26 -9.94
N PHE A 64 5.30 10.82 -9.70
CA PHE A 64 4.33 11.01 -10.77
C PHE A 64 4.83 12.19 -11.63
N ASN A 65 4.77 12.05 -12.96
CA ASN A 65 5.05 13.17 -13.85
C ASN A 65 3.89 14.15 -13.76
N GLU A 66 4.21 15.43 -13.57
CA GLU A 66 3.26 16.56 -13.53
C GLU A 66 3.03 17.12 -14.94
#